data_AF-A0AB35HE60-F1
#
_entry.id   AF-A0AB35HE60-F1
#
_cell.length_a   1.000
_cell.length_b   1.000
_cell.length_c   1.000
_cell.angle_alpha   90.00
_cell.angle_beta   90.00
_cell.angle_gamma   90.00
#
_symmetry.space_group_name_H-M   'P 1'
#
loop_
_entity.id
_entity.type
_entity.pdbx_description
1 polymer ?
#
loop_
_entity_poly.entity_id
_entity_poly.type
_entity_poly.pdbx_seq_one_letter_code
_entity_poly.pdbx_strand_id
1 'polypeptide(L)'
;MKKFILGLAIALAACNITSAKEYITLESPAGNTIVDEKGSWILGPYDNLHVDYMKGSNTFVYGSFYENGQKRYVNLSNIAYLSAGYEYEFDYYYARALTDGGFKLVNSNGTYAINDVVHNYSAINDKLILGQKGDYWYLYNKTNGVQIMGNPIKDGWDNIEFYWSKNDKKNLFEIHTADGLIKYVTDEGILLSESEALNLIHTNNYEKSGTGEGTGIGGNEMGDSIFSRAPSTEYVLFTEVNKKGNTLYGMRTNENTIVIPAVYTSIKHLGKKFDYFIASDKNHKYGIIDSLNTTVVPFEFDSYERLSDRSFVLKNNKGVQVFNAHLGILFNHSYDKVDISKPNYVLNKVTTASKGQRKYVIDTNTGYEVFQLPNYDDDITSFYKDLYVYKSNGKYGLMDYEGHIVVEPKFDKVTIDEPLLAAYIKEIEPFDK
;
A
#
# COMPACT_ATOMS: atom_id res chain seq x y z
N MET A 1 48.91 48.76 -14.36
CA MET A 1 48.36 48.44 -13.02
C MET A 1 46.89 48.82 -13.01
N LYS A 2 46.00 47.85 -13.28
CA LYS A 2 44.55 48.10 -13.33
C LYS A 2 43.96 47.85 -11.94
N LYS A 3 43.25 48.85 -11.42
CA LYS A 3 42.65 48.88 -10.08
C LYS A 3 41.50 47.86 -10.03
N PHE A 4 41.65 46.81 -9.23
CA PHE A 4 40.54 46.01 -8.74
C PHE A 4 39.81 46.84 -7.67
N ILE A 5 38.53 47.14 -7.88
CA ILE A 5 37.69 47.75 -6.86
C ILE A 5 37.18 46.59 -6.00
N LEU A 6 37.78 46.42 -4.82
CA LEU A 6 37.40 45.40 -3.85
C LEU A 6 36.17 45.92 -3.08
N GLY A 7 34.98 45.52 -3.50
CA GLY A 7 33.73 45.80 -2.79
C GLY A 7 33.58 44.90 -1.56
N LEU A 8 33.69 45.50 -0.38
CA LEU A 8 33.23 45.02 0.93
C LEU A 8 33.55 43.56 1.32
N ALA A 9 34.75 43.32 1.83
CA ALA A 9 35.06 42.15 2.66
C ALA A 9 34.46 42.33 4.06
N ILE A 10 33.43 41.57 4.41
CA ILE A 10 33.00 41.42 5.80
C ILE A 10 33.98 40.44 6.46
N ALA A 11 34.74 40.95 7.43
CA ALA A 11 35.66 40.16 8.23
C ALA A 11 34.90 39.27 9.22
N LEU A 12 35.11 37.96 9.17
CA LEU A 12 34.84 37.03 10.28
C LEU A 12 35.87 35.90 10.32
N ALA A 13 37.15 36.28 10.42
CA ALA A 13 38.21 35.37 10.85
C ALA A 13 38.23 35.30 12.39
N ALA A 14 37.22 34.69 13.00
CA ALA A 14 37.24 34.30 14.41
C ALA A 14 36.03 33.40 14.72
N CYS A 15 36.13 32.12 14.38
CA CYS A 15 35.62 30.96 15.14
C CYS A 15 35.77 29.73 14.24
N ASN A 16 36.32 28.64 14.79
CA ASN A 16 36.30 27.30 14.20
C ASN A 16 34.86 26.75 14.19
N ILE A 17 33.99 27.39 13.43
CA ILE A 17 32.72 26.85 12.97
C ILE A 17 33.03 26.42 11.55
N THR A 18 32.65 25.21 11.14
CA THR A 18 32.60 24.84 9.71
C THR A 18 31.72 25.88 9.01
N SER A 19 32.34 26.95 8.50
CA SER A 19 31.63 28.08 7.92
C SER A 19 31.00 27.60 6.62
N ALA A 20 29.72 27.88 6.45
CA ALA A 20 29.08 27.57 5.18
C ALA A 20 29.81 28.31 4.04
N LYS A 21 29.93 27.65 2.89
CA LYS A 21 30.64 28.14 1.71
C LYS A 21 30.18 29.57 1.37
N GLU A 22 31.10 30.51 1.30
CA GLU A 22 30.82 31.91 0.97
C GLU A 22 31.09 32.15 -0.51
N TYR A 23 30.22 32.94 -1.16
CA TYR A 23 30.34 33.28 -2.57
C TYR A 23 30.63 34.78 -2.69
N ILE A 24 31.79 35.11 -3.25
CA ILE A 24 32.27 36.48 -3.43
C ILE A 24 32.13 36.85 -4.90
N THR A 25 31.48 37.98 -5.19
CA THR A 25 31.37 38.51 -6.56
C THR A 25 32.47 39.53 -6.83
N LEU A 26 33.25 39.31 -7.87
CA LEU A 26 34.33 40.17 -8.35
C LEU A 26 33.90 40.85 -9.66
N GLU A 27 33.86 42.19 -9.66
CA GLU A 27 33.45 42.96 -10.84
C GLU A 27 34.63 43.24 -11.79
N SER A 28 34.38 43.16 -13.10
CA SER A 28 35.38 43.51 -14.13
C SER A 28 34.73 44.08 -15.39
N PRO A 29 35.48 44.82 -16.24
CA PRO A 29 34.96 45.28 -17.54
C PRO A 29 34.54 44.16 -18.50
N ALA A 30 34.99 42.92 -18.26
CA ALA A 30 34.61 41.76 -19.06
C ALA A 30 33.38 41.03 -18.49
N GLY A 31 32.82 41.50 -17.37
CA GLY A 31 31.73 40.86 -16.62
C GLY A 31 32.14 40.51 -15.19
N ASN A 32 31.16 40.09 -14.39
CA ASN A 32 31.31 39.71 -12.99
C ASN A 32 31.69 38.23 -12.86
N THR A 33 32.52 37.90 -11.89
CA THR A 33 33.02 36.54 -11.60
C THR A 33 32.70 36.16 -10.15
N ILE A 34 32.20 34.96 -9.92
CA ILE A 34 32.00 34.42 -8.57
C ILE A 34 33.20 33.52 -8.20
N VAL A 35 33.74 33.74 -7.00
CA VAL A 35 34.81 32.94 -6.39
C VAL A 35 34.41 32.43 -5.01
N ASP A 36 35.07 31.37 -4.53
CA ASP A 36 34.91 30.89 -3.14
C ASP A 36 35.69 31.76 -2.14
N GLU A 37 35.57 31.45 -0.84
CA GLU A 37 36.28 32.14 0.24
C GLU A 37 37.83 32.07 0.16
N LYS A 38 38.37 31.19 -0.68
CA LYS A 38 39.81 31.05 -0.95
C LYS A 38 40.22 31.75 -2.25
N GLY A 39 39.29 32.35 -2.97
CA GLY A 39 39.50 32.99 -4.26
C GLY A 39 39.54 32.03 -5.44
N SER A 40 39.11 30.77 -5.27
CA SER A 40 39.01 29.80 -6.36
C SER A 40 37.85 30.17 -7.29
N TRP A 41 38.08 30.07 -8.60
CA TRP A 41 37.07 30.40 -9.62
C TRP A 41 35.87 29.45 -9.56
N ILE A 42 34.65 30.00 -9.48
CA ILE A 42 33.40 29.23 -9.50
C ILE A 42 32.65 29.45 -10.82
N LEU A 43 32.39 30.71 -11.19
CA LEU A 43 31.52 31.04 -12.32
C LEU A 43 31.86 32.42 -12.92
N GLY A 44 31.71 32.58 -14.22
CA GLY A 44 31.92 33.85 -14.92
C GLY A 44 33.19 33.85 -15.80
N PRO A 45 33.53 35.00 -16.42
CA PRO A 45 32.83 36.28 -16.26
C PRO A 45 31.50 36.29 -17.06
N TYR A 46 30.43 36.79 -16.45
CA TYR A 46 29.14 37.01 -17.12
C TYR A 46 28.62 38.42 -16.86
N ASP A 47 27.81 38.93 -17.80
CA ASP A 47 27.18 40.24 -17.65
C ASP A 47 26.17 40.21 -16.50
N ASN A 48 26.28 41.21 -15.62
CA ASN A 48 25.43 41.39 -14.44
C ASN A 48 25.31 40.12 -13.54
N LEU A 49 26.36 39.31 -13.45
CA LEU A 49 26.38 38.15 -12.55
C LEU A 49 26.36 38.60 -11.09
N HIS A 50 25.38 38.11 -10.35
CA HIS A 50 25.22 38.34 -8.92
C HIS A 50 24.80 37.06 -8.18
N VAL A 51 25.04 37.05 -6.87
CA VAL A 51 24.65 35.97 -5.97
C VAL A 51 23.31 36.31 -5.32
N ASP A 52 22.35 35.41 -5.48
CA ASP A 52 21.02 35.45 -4.87
C ASP A 52 21.00 34.50 -3.65
N TYR A 53 20.96 35.08 -2.45
CA TYR A 53 20.87 34.34 -1.18
C TYR A 53 19.41 34.14 -0.75
N MET A 54 19.04 32.91 -0.37
CA MET A 54 17.68 32.61 0.11
C MET A 54 17.57 32.67 1.63
N LYS A 55 16.61 33.48 2.12
CA LYS A 55 16.06 33.45 3.50
C LYS A 55 17.07 33.16 4.63
N GLY A 56 18.26 33.74 4.55
CA GLY A 56 19.28 33.67 5.60
C GLY A 56 19.96 32.30 5.79
N SER A 57 19.82 31.36 4.84
CA SER A 57 20.55 30.09 4.86
C SER A 57 21.60 30.03 3.75
N ASN A 58 22.84 29.72 4.12
CA ASN A 58 23.94 29.51 3.18
C ASN A 58 23.87 28.13 2.49
N THR A 59 22.82 27.34 2.73
CA THR A 59 22.68 25.99 2.16
C THR A 59 22.21 26.01 0.69
N PHE A 60 21.44 27.03 0.28
CA PHE A 60 20.86 27.12 -1.06
C PHE A 60 21.12 28.50 -1.67
N VAL A 61 22.17 28.58 -2.49
CA VAL A 61 22.64 29.84 -3.09
C VAL A 61 22.61 29.70 -4.61
N TYR A 62 22.00 30.68 -5.27
CA TYR A 62 21.88 30.70 -6.72
C TYR A 62 22.60 31.92 -7.27
N GLY A 63 23.13 31.82 -8.47
CA GLY A 63 23.65 32.94 -9.22
C GLY A 63 22.67 33.27 -10.34
N SER A 64 22.46 34.56 -10.60
CA SER A 64 21.76 34.98 -11.80
C SER A 64 22.58 35.97 -12.60
N PHE A 65 22.47 35.86 -13.93
CA PHE A 65 23.32 36.57 -14.89
C PHE A 65 22.63 36.66 -16.25
N TYR A 66 23.19 37.47 -17.15
CA TYR A 66 22.73 37.55 -18.52
C TYR A 66 23.73 36.85 -19.46
N GLU A 67 23.19 35.99 -20.32
CA GLU A 67 23.93 35.33 -21.39
C GLU A 67 23.14 35.48 -22.68
N ASN A 68 23.77 36.07 -23.71
CA ASN A 68 23.13 36.37 -24.99
C ASN A 68 21.81 37.16 -24.87
N GLY A 69 21.75 38.09 -23.92
CA GLY A 69 20.56 38.92 -23.66
C GLY A 69 19.42 38.21 -22.92
N GLN A 70 19.60 36.95 -22.51
CA GLN A 70 18.63 36.20 -21.71
C GLN A 70 19.11 36.07 -20.27
N LYS A 71 18.21 36.27 -19.30
CA LYS A 71 18.49 36.04 -17.89
C LYS A 71 18.59 34.53 -17.64
N ARG A 72 19.63 34.12 -16.93
CA ARG A 72 19.95 32.72 -16.59
C ARG A 72 20.14 32.60 -15.09
N TYR A 73 19.89 31.41 -14.58
CA TYR A 73 20.04 31.07 -13.18
C TYR A 73 20.81 29.76 -13.03
N VAL A 74 21.63 29.68 -11.99
CA VAL A 74 22.45 28.50 -11.70
C VAL A 74 22.55 28.29 -10.20
N ASN A 75 22.41 27.05 -9.75
CA ASN A 75 22.69 26.68 -8.37
C ASN A 75 24.21 26.65 -8.16
N LEU A 76 24.74 27.48 -7.27
CA LEU A 76 26.20 27.64 -7.12
C LEU A 76 26.86 26.50 -6.33
N SER A 77 26.08 25.72 -5.58
CA SER A 77 26.59 24.61 -4.78
C SER A 77 26.98 23.41 -5.64
N ASN A 78 26.24 23.15 -6.73
CA ASN A 78 26.45 22.02 -7.63
C ASN A 78 26.64 22.43 -9.11
N ILE A 79 26.61 23.73 -9.42
CA ILE A 79 26.73 24.29 -10.78
C ILE A 79 25.64 23.75 -11.73
N ALA A 80 24.44 23.51 -11.21
CA ALA A 80 23.29 23.11 -12.01
C ALA A 80 22.56 24.33 -12.59
N TYR A 81 22.53 24.42 -13.92
CA TYR A 81 21.82 25.49 -14.62
C TYR A 81 20.31 25.22 -14.65
N LEU A 82 19.52 26.24 -14.35
CA LEU A 82 18.08 26.19 -14.49
C LEU A 82 17.68 26.43 -15.95
N SER A 83 16.47 25.99 -16.29
CA SER A 83 15.91 26.16 -17.63
C SER A 83 15.79 27.64 -17.99
N ALA A 84 16.20 28.00 -19.22
CA ALA A 84 16.11 29.38 -19.69
C ALA A 84 14.65 29.78 -19.99
N GLY A 85 14.39 31.08 -20.01
CA GLY A 85 13.09 31.64 -20.42
C GLY A 85 12.06 31.81 -19.29
N TYR A 86 12.46 31.63 -18.03
CA TYR A 86 11.62 31.85 -16.87
C TYR A 86 12.26 32.85 -15.92
N GLU A 87 11.42 33.65 -15.26
CA GLU A 87 11.79 34.29 -14.00
C GLU A 87 11.59 33.27 -12.87
N TYR A 88 12.57 33.21 -11.97
CA TYR A 88 12.56 32.25 -10.88
C TYR A 88 12.30 32.94 -9.54
N GLU A 89 11.40 32.36 -8.75
CA GLU A 89 11.28 32.64 -7.32
C GLU A 89 11.80 31.44 -6.54
N PHE A 90 12.62 31.67 -5.53
CA PHE A 90 13.29 30.59 -4.85
C PHE A 90 12.70 30.28 -3.46
N ASP A 91 12.62 28.98 -3.15
CA ASP A 91 12.18 28.41 -1.88
C ASP A 91 13.30 27.51 -1.30
N TYR A 92 13.20 27.13 -0.02
CA TYR A 92 14.26 26.39 0.69
C TYR A 92 14.78 25.19 -0.10
N TYR A 93 13.89 24.33 -0.61
CA TYR A 93 14.29 23.10 -1.30
C TYR A 93 14.05 23.13 -2.83
N TYR A 94 13.37 24.16 -3.34
CA TYR A 94 12.92 24.21 -4.74
C TYR A 94 13.03 25.62 -5.32
N ALA A 95 13.09 25.72 -6.64
CA ALA A 95 12.90 26.96 -7.38
C ALA A 95 11.59 26.90 -8.16
N ARG A 96 10.82 27.99 -8.16
CA ARG A 96 9.57 28.16 -8.90
C ARG A 96 9.85 28.91 -10.19
N ALA A 97 9.73 28.23 -11.32
CA ALA A 97 9.74 28.86 -12.63
C ALA A 97 8.36 29.48 -12.87
N LEU A 98 8.26 30.81 -12.76
CA LEU A 98 7.00 31.53 -12.83
C LEU A 98 6.44 31.51 -14.26
N THR A 99 5.12 31.28 -14.37
CA THR A 99 4.38 31.25 -15.64
C THR A 99 3.11 32.07 -15.54
N ASP A 100 2.44 32.33 -16.67
CA ASP A 100 1.11 32.92 -16.65
C ASP A 100 0.11 31.92 -16.02
N GLY A 101 -0.47 32.29 -14.88
CA GLY A 101 -1.37 31.41 -14.13
C GLY A 101 -0.70 30.28 -13.34
N GLY A 102 0.51 30.47 -12.80
CA GLY A 102 1.10 29.53 -11.83
C GLY A 102 2.62 29.43 -11.90
N PHE A 103 3.15 28.26 -11.54
CA PHE A 103 4.57 27.97 -11.65
C PHE A 103 4.84 26.50 -11.93
N LYS A 104 6.01 26.21 -12.52
CA LYS A 104 6.62 24.88 -12.52
C LYS A 104 7.62 24.79 -11.37
N LEU A 105 7.78 23.60 -10.77
CA LEU A 105 8.67 23.41 -9.63
C LEU A 105 9.97 22.74 -10.07
N VAL A 106 11.11 23.26 -9.62
CA VAL A 106 12.45 22.85 -10.07
C VAL A 106 13.31 22.48 -8.87
N ASN A 107 14.01 21.34 -8.97
CA ASN A 107 14.95 20.84 -7.97
C ASN A 107 16.27 21.63 -8.01
N SER A 108 17.06 21.48 -6.95
CA SER A 108 18.40 22.10 -6.84
C SER A 108 19.40 21.63 -7.90
N ASN A 109 19.16 20.49 -8.55
CA ASN A 109 19.98 19.98 -9.66
C ASN A 109 19.48 20.48 -11.05
N GLY A 110 18.52 21.40 -11.09
CA GLY A 110 17.99 22.00 -12.32
C GLY A 110 16.91 21.17 -13.03
N THR A 111 16.62 19.94 -12.57
CA THR A 111 15.51 19.14 -13.10
C THR A 111 14.17 19.62 -12.56
N TYR A 112 13.08 19.42 -13.31
CA TYR A 112 11.76 19.73 -12.79
C TYR A 112 11.32 18.69 -11.76
N ALA A 113 10.89 19.16 -10.59
CA ALA A 113 10.15 18.38 -9.61
C ALA A 113 8.66 18.22 -10.01
N ILE A 114 8.12 19.22 -10.70
CA ILE A 114 6.79 19.20 -11.33
C ILE A 114 6.92 19.91 -12.69
N ASN A 115 6.72 19.19 -13.79
CA ASN A 115 6.81 19.74 -15.15
C ASN A 115 5.57 20.54 -15.58
N ASP A 116 4.45 20.33 -14.90
CA ASP A 116 3.19 21.01 -15.14
C ASP A 116 3.13 22.36 -14.42
N VAL A 117 2.27 23.25 -14.92
CA VAL A 117 1.95 24.51 -14.24
C VAL A 117 0.97 24.22 -13.10
N VAL A 118 1.39 24.52 -11.87
CA VAL A 118 0.62 24.33 -10.64
C VAL A 118 0.57 25.61 -9.82
N HIS A 119 -0.34 25.69 -8.86
CA HIS A 119 -0.49 26.85 -7.97
C HIS A 119 -0.09 26.55 -6.53
N ASN A 120 -0.08 25.26 -6.17
CA ASN A 120 0.32 24.79 -4.86
C ASN A 120 0.98 23.41 -4.98
N TYR A 121 1.75 23.02 -3.98
CA TYR A 121 2.40 21.71 -3.94
C TYR A 121 2.53 21.19 -2.51
N SER A 122 2.64 19.87 -2.35
CA SER A 122 2.87 19.22 -1.06
C SER A 122 3.73 17.97 -1.25
N ALA A 123 4.88 17.90 -0.59
CA ALA A 123 5.77 16.74 -0.70
C ALA A 123 5.22 15.57 0.11
N ILE A 124 5.12 14.39 -0.51
CA ILE A 124 4.73 13.15 0.18
C ILE A 124 5.96 12.51 0.82
N ASN A 125 7.04 12.36 0.04
CA ASN A 125 8.31 11.84 0.52
C ASN A 125 9.48 12.47 -0.28
N ASP A 126 10.66 11.86 -0.20
CA ASP A 126 11.85 12.29 -0.95
C ASP A 126 11.69 12.17 -2.47
N LYS A 127 10.80 11.30 -2.96
CA LYS A 127 10.59 10.96 -4.38
C LYS A 127 9.26 11.42 -4.97
N LEU A 128 8.25 11.68 -4.16
CA LEU A 128 6.88 11.95 -4.59
C LEU A 128 6.37 13.29 -4.08
N ILE A 129 5.62 13.97 -4.93
CA ILE A 129 5.06 15.29 -4.66
C ILE A 129 3.69 15.45 -5.30
N LEU A 130 2.78 16.11 -4.59
CA LEU A 130 1.48 16.53 -5.10
C LEU A 130 1.59 17.94 -5.67
N GLY A 131 0.96 18.17 -6.81
CA GLY A 131 0.80 19.49 -7.43
C GLY A 131 -0.67 19.81 -7.69
N GLN A 132 -1.11 21.00 -7.28
CA GLN A 132 -2.50 21.44 -7.40
C GLN A 132 -2.75 22.19 -8.72
N LYS A 133 -3.70 21.70 -9.51
CA LYS A 133 -4.20 22.31 -10.76
C LYS A 133 -5.70 22.55 -10.63
N GLY A 134 -6.10 23.81 -10.45
CA GLY A 134 -7.49 24.16 -10.10
C GLY A 134 -7.87 23.55 -8.75
N ASP A 135 -9.02 22.90 -8.68
CA ASP A 135 -9.55 22.30 -7.46
C ASP A 135 -8.97 20.90 -7.16
N TYR A 136 -8.12 20.37 -8.03
CA TYR A 136 -7.63 18.98 -7.97
C TYR A 136 -6.12 18.89 -7.75
N TRP A 137 -5.72 17.80 -7.13
CA TRP A 137 -4.32 17.43 -6.89
C TRP A 137 -3.89 16.31 -7.83
N TYR A 138 -2.61 16.33 -8.20
CA TYR A 138 -2.01 15.36 -9.10
C TYR A 138 -0.67 14.91 -8.55
N LEU A 139 -0.35 13.63 -8.71
CA LEU A 139 0.87 13.04 -8.17
C LEU A 139 2.00 13.04 -9.21
N TYR A 140 3.19 13.48 -8.82
CA TYR A 140 4.38 13.56 -9.65
C TYR A 140 5.57 12.85 -9.02
N ASN A 141 6.44 12.31 -9.87
CA ASN A 141 7.76 11.83 -9.47
C ASN A 141 8.74 13.02 -9.45
N LYS A 142 9.30 13.35 -8.29
CA LYS A 142 10.19 14.50 -8.07
C LYS A 142 11.50 14.40 -8.85
N THR A 143 11.94 13.19 -9.22
CA THR A 143 13.22 12.99 -9.91
C THR A 143 13.15 13.44 -11.37
N ASN A 144 12.00 13.27 -12.02
CA ASN A 144 11.82 13.59 -13.45
C ASN A 144 10.70 14.61 -13.73
N GLY A 145 9.90 14.95 -12.73
CA GLY A 145 8.80 15.90 -12.80
C GLY A 145 7.57 15.39 -13.55
N VAL A 146 7.53 14.10 -13.89
CA VAL A 146 6.45 13.50 -14.69
C VAL A 146 5.30 13.08 -13.78
N GLN A 147 4.07 13.33 -14.25
CA GLN A 147 2.85 12.90 -13.58
C GLN A 147 2.77 11.37 -13.57
N ILE A 148 2.54 10.77 -12.40
CA ILE A 148 2.56 9.32 -12.20
C ILE A 148 1.27 8.67 -12.69
N MET A 149 0.14 9.35 -12.51
CA MET A 149 -1.19 8.86 -12.86
C MET A 149 -2.05 9.99 -13.41
N GLY A 150 -2.87 9.69 -14.43
CA GLY A 150 -3.74 10.68 -15.08
C GLY A 150 -4.91 11.16 -14.23
N ASN A 151 -5.35 10.34 -13.26
CA ASN A 151 -6.55 10.57 -12.48
C ASN A 151 -6.32 11.65 -11.39
N PRO A 152 -7.19 12.67 -11.29
CA PRO A 152 -7.09 13.70 -10.26
C PRO A 152 -7.46 13.17 -8.87
N ILE A 153 -6.92 13.80 -7.83
CA ILE A 153 -7.19 13.52 -6.41
C ILE A 153 -7.94 14.72 -5.84
N LYS A 154 -9.05 14.48 -5.13
CA LYS A 154 -9.78 15.54 -4.41
C LYS A 154 -9.19 15.72 -3.01
N ASP A 155 -9.18 16.93 -2.47
CA ASP A 155 -8.79 17.21 -1.07
C ASP A 155 -7.37 16.71 -0.65
N GLY A 156 -6.51 16.38 -1.62
CA GLY A 156 -5.09 16.08 -1.40
C GLY A 156 -4.84 14.86 -0.52
N TRP A 157 -4.35 15.09 0.71
CA TRP A 157 -3.96 14.05 1.67
C TRP A 157 -5.14 13.24 2.22
N ASP A 158 -6.32 13.84 2.30
CA ASP A 158 -7.52 13.18 2.84
C ASP A 158 -7.95 11.96 2.02
N ASN A 159 -7.44 11.85 0.79
CA ASN A 159 -7.72 10.75 -0.13
C ASN A 159 -6.48 9.89 -0.41
N ILE A 160 -5.48 9.91 0.48
CA ILE A 160 -4.29 9.06 0.39
C ILE A 160 -4.12 8.27 1.70
N GLU A 161 -4.09 6.96 1.56
CA GLU A 161 -3.94 6.00 2.65
C GLU A 161 -2.55 5.37 2.61
N PHE A 162 -1.96 5.16 3.78
CA PHE A 162 -0.56 4.75 3.92
C PHE A 162 -0.47 3.31 4.40
N TYR A 163 0.34 2.53 3.71
CA TYR A 163 0.72 1.20 4.13
C TYR A 163 2.22 1.15 4.33
N TRP A 164 2.66 0.52 5.40
CA TRP A 164 4.08 0.31 5.69
C TRP A 164 4.36 -1.15 5.97
N SER A 165 5.46 -1.65 5.40
CA SER A 165 5.93 -3.02 5.66
C SER A 165 7.14 -3.02 6.58
N LYS A 166 7.06 -3.83 7.64
CA LYS A 166 8.22 -4.15 8.50
C LYS A 166 9.28 -4.97 7.76
N ASN A 167 8.88 -5.71 6.73
CA ASN A 167 9.72 -6.69 6.05
C ASN A 167 10.68 -6.01 5.06
N ASP A 168 10.15 -5.14 4.19
CA ASP A 168 10.96 -4.43 3.19
C ASP A 168 11.28 -2.98 3.57
N LYS A 169 10.67 -2.47 4.65
CA LYS A 169 10.82 -1.09 5.15
C LYS A 169 10.38 -0.03 4.14
N LYS A 170 9.41 -0.35 3.28
CA LYS A 170 8.88 0.56 2.27
C LYS A 170 7.45 0.99 2.55
N ASN A 171 7.06 2.08 1.88
CA ASN A 171 5.68 2.56 1.87
C ASN A 171 4.97 2.16 0.57
N LEU A 172 3.67 1.94 0.70
CA LEU A 172 2.73 1.82 -0.40
C LEU A 172 1.58 2.79 -0.14
N PHE A 173 1.18 3.54 -1.17
CA PHE A 173 0.11 4.52 -1.08
C PHE A 173 -1.11 4.03 -1.84
N GLU A 174 -2.24 3.99 -1.16
CA GLU A 174 -3.54 3.78 -1.78
C GLU A 174 -4.20 5.14 -1.97
N ILE A 175 -4.58 5.47 -3.20
CA ILE A 175 -5.01 6.79 -3.59
C ILE A 175 -6.43 6.71 -4.12
N HIS A 176 -7.32 7.47 -3.50
CA HIS A 176 -8.72 7.60 -3.87
C HIS A 176 -8.86 8.78 -4.83
N THR A 177 -9.26 8.50 -6.06
CA THR A 177 -9.30 9.51 -7.13
C THR A 177 -10.67 10.17 -7.21
N ALA A 178 -10.72 11.40 -7.72
CA ALA A 178 -11.95 12.17 -7.80
C ALA A 178 -13.01 11.56 -8.74
N ASP A 179 -12.60 10.69 -9.66
CA ASP A 179 -13.48 9.89 -10.52
C ASP A 179 -13.93 8.56 -9.87
N GLY A 180 -13.59 8.33 -8.58
CA GLY A 180 -14.06 7.20 -7.79
C GLY A 180 -13.26 5.91 -7.97
N LEU A 181 -12.05 5.99 -8.53
CA LEU A 181 -11.14 4.85 -8.64
C LEU A 181 -10.19 4.79 -7.45
N ILE A 182 -9.63 3.61 -7.21
CA ILE A 182 -8.53 3.40 -6.28
C ILE A 182 -7.27 3.07 -7.08
N LYS A 183 -6.16 3.73 -6.75
CA LYS A 183 -4.84 3.53 -7.38
C LYS A 183 -3.82 3.21 -6.31
N TYR A 184 -2.81 2.39 -6.66
CA TYR A 184 -1.74 2.03 -5.76
C TYR A 184 -0.40 2.49 -6.31
N VAL A 185 0.38 3.18 -5.48
CA VAL A 185 1.67 3.75 -5.88
C VAL A 185 2.73 3.40 -4.84
N THR A 186 3.88 2.89 -5.28
CA THR A 186 5.01 2.60 -4.38
C THR A 186 5.70 3.89 -3.90
N ASP A 187 6.52 3.81 -2.86
CA ASP A 187 7.46 4.88 -2.45
C ASP A 187 8.34 5.44 -3.58
N GLU A 188 8.70 4.60 -4.56
CA GLU A 188 9.43 4.97 -5.77
C GLU A 188 8.57 5.67 -6.86
N GLY A 189 7.26 5.72 -6.69
CA GLY A 189 6.35 6.31 -7.68
C GLY A 189 5.98 5.38 -8.83
N ILE A 190 6.02 4.07 -8.61
CA ILE A 190 5.57 3.09 -9.59
C ILE A 190 4.07 2.88 -9.38
N LEU A 191 3.27 3.16 -10.40
CA LEU A 191 1.84 2.87 -10.41
C LEU A 191 1.64 1.36 -10.58
N LEU A 192 0.94 0.76 -9.64
CA LEU A 192 0.60 -0.65 -9.64
C LEU A 192 -0.83 -0.86 -10.10
N SER A 193 -1.07 -1.98 -10.78
CA SER A 193 -2.42 -2.56 -10.84
C SER A 193 -2.86 -2.98 -9.44
N GLU A 194 -4.18 -3.09 -9.24
CA GLU A 194 -4.76 -3.54 -7.97
C GLU A 194 -4.17 -4.89 -7.52
N SER A 195 -4.02 -5.83 -8.44
CA SER A 195 -3.49 -7.16 -8.14
C SER A 195 -1.98 -7.15 -7.81
N GLU A 196 -1.19 -6.30 -8.46
CA GLU A 196 0.22 -6.10 -8.09
C GLU A 196 0.35 -5.51 -6.68
N ALA A 197 -0.52 -4.55 -6.34
CA ALA A 197 -0.56 -3.94 -5.02
C ALA A 197 -0.98 -4.93 -3.94
N LEU A 198 -2.04 -5.71 -4.16
CA LEU A 198 -2.49 -6.75 -3.23
C LEU A 198 -1.43 -7.84 -3.03
N ASN A 199 -0.78 -8.27 -4.11
CA ASN A 199 0.33 -9.22 -4.02
C ASN A 199 1.49 -8.66 -3.19
N LEU A 200 1.85 -7.39 -3.40
CA LEU A 200 2.88 -6.72 -2.62
C LEU A 200 2.49 -6.61 -1.14
N ILE A 201 1.24 -6.25 -0.86
CA ILE A 201 0.71 -6.12 0.50
C ILE A 201 0.81 -7.45 1.25
N HIS A 202 0.37 -8.55 0.63
CA HIS A 202 0.40 -9.86 1.26
C HIS A 202 1.80 -10.42 1.39
N THR A 203 2.63 -10.32 0.34
CA THR A 203 3.99 -10.89 0.33
C THR A 203 4.88 -10.23 1.37
N ASN A 204 4.77 -8.90 1.50
CA ASN A 204 5.62 -8.12 2.40
C ASN A 204 4.91 -7.71 3.69
N ASN A 205 3.71 -8.22 3.96
CA ASN A 205 2.95 -7.94 5.18
C ASN A 205 2.83 -6.42 5.46
N TYR A 206 2.36 -5.68 4.46
CA TYR A 206 2.08 -4.26 4.61
C TYR A 206 0.91 -4.05 5.56
N GLU A 207 1.14 -3.29 6.62
CA GLU A 207 0.12 -2.90 7.59
C GLU A 207 -0.36 -1.48 7.24
N LYS A 208 -1.67 -1.25 7.28
CA LYS A 208 -2.22 0.10 7.15
C LYS A 208 -1.71 0.94 8.31
N SER A 209 -0.87 1.91 8.02
CA SER A 209 -0.44 2.90 8.99
C SER A 209 -1.58 3.90 9.15
N GLY A 210 -2.00 4.16 10.39
CA GLY A 210 -2.81 5.35 10.65
C GLY A 210 -2.13 6.57 10.01
N THR A 211 -2.95 7.49 9.49
CA THR A 211 -2.59 8.74 8.82
C THR A 211 -1.16 9.19 9.15
N GLY A 212 -0.32 9.29 8.12
CA GLY A 212 1.11 9.56 8.29
C GLY A 212 1.38 10.69 9.27
N GLU A 213 2.00 10.37 10.40
CA GLU A 213 2.75 11.33 11.20
C GLU A 213 3.96 11.78 10.38
N GLY A 214 3.70 12.64 9.38
CA GLY A 214 4.70 13.62 8.98
C GLY A 214 5.02 14.44 10.21
N THR A 215 6.30 14.50 10.58
CA THR A 215 6.79 15.28 11.71
C THR A 215 6.28 16.73 11.60
N GLY A 216 5.26 17.05 12.38
CA GLY A 216 4.61 18.35 12.47
C GLY A 216 3.83 18.42 13.78
N ILE A 217 4.21 19.36 14.63
CA ILE A 217 3.82 19.48 16.03
C ILE A 217 2.31 19.72 16.22
N GLY A 218 1.64 18.83 16.98
CA GLY A 218 0.62 19.18 17.98
C GLY A 218 -0.86 18.95 17.65
N GLY A 219 -1.52 18.12 18.47
CA GLY A 219 -2.92 18.38 18.90
C GLY A 219 -3.95 17.25 18.73
N ASN A 220 -4.01 16.35 19.70
CA ASN A 220 -5.17 15.69 20.32
C ASN A 220 -6.35 15.11 19.50
N GLU A 221 -6.49 13.79 19.67
CA GLU A 221 -7.69 13.02 20.11
C GLU A 221 -9.03 13.06 19.33
N MET A 222 -9.51 11.81 19.15
CA MET A 222 -10.89 11.32 18.99
C MET A 222 -11.59 11.48 17.64
N GLY A 223 -12.09 10.33 17.14
CA GLY A 223 -13.18 10.31 16.18
C GLY A 223 -13.31 8.99 15.43
N ASP A 224 -14.01 8.03 16.02
CA ASP A 224 -14.52 6.85 15.35
C ASP A 224 -15.28 7.15 14.03
N SER A 225 -15.13 6.21 13.10
CA SER A 225 -16.03 5.91 11.98
C SER A 225 -16.27 7.01 10.94
N ILE A 226 -15.72 6.80 9.74
CA ILE A 226 -16.41 7.22 8.51
C ILE A 226 -16.22 6.11 7.47
N PHE A 227 -17.16 5.16 7.45
CA PHE A 227 -17.34 4.25 6.33
C PHE A 227 -17.77 5.04 5.09
N SER A 228 -16.78 5.40 4.30
CA SER A 228 -16.81 5.88 2.92
C SER A 228 -16.98 4.80 1.85
N ARG A 229 -18.05 3.97 1.89
CA ARG A 229 -18.53 3.06 0.82
C ARG A 229 -17.46 2.53 -0.19
N ALA A 230 -16.97 1.31 0.02
CA ALA A 230 -16.17 0.57 -0.97
C ALA A 230 -16.86 0.60 -2.35
N PRO A 231 -16.13 0.85 -3.46
CA PRO A 231 -16.71 0.72 -4.79
C PRO A 231 -17.30 -0.68 -4.94
N SER A 232 -18.51 -0.77 -5.47
CA SER A 232 -19.16 -2.04 -5.73
C SER A 232 -18.43 -2.77 -6.86
N THR A 233 -17.34 -3.47 -6.56
CA THR A 233 -16.84 -4.59 -7.38
C THR A 233 -17.80 -5.76 -7.25
N GLU A 234 -19.09 -5.54 -7.53
CA GLU A 234 -20.02 -6.64 -7.67
C GLU A 234 -19.71 -7.31 -9.01
N TYR A 235 -18.89 -8.35 -8.93
CA TYR A 235 -18.68 -9.26 -10.04
C TYR A 235 -20.02 -9.92 -10.41
N VAL A 236 -20.44 -9.67 -11.64
CA VAL A 236 -21.65 -10.25 -12.22
C VAL A 236 -21.26 -11.51 -13.00
N LEU A 237 -21.85 -12.64 -12.60
CA LEU A 237 -21.73 -13.89 -13.33
C LEU A 237 -22.36 -13.72 -14.72
N PHE A 238 -21.63 -14.13 -15.76
CA PHE A 238 -22.19 -14.24 -17.11
C PHE A 238 -21.82 -15.59 -17.74
N THR A 239 -22.51 -15.92 -18.83
CA THR A 239 -22.31 -17.18 -19.54
C THR A 239 -22.16 -16.99 -21.03
N GLU A 240 -21.39 -17.87 -21.66
CA GLU A 240 -21.28 -18.00 -23.10
C GLU A 240 -21.45 -19.47 -23.51
N VAL A 241 -22.02 -19.72 -24.69
CA VAL A 241 -22.14 -21.08 -25.24
C VAL A 241 -21.03 -21.30 -26.25
N ASN A 242 -20.18 -22.30 -26.01
CA ASN A 242 -19.10 -22.60 -26.93
C ASN A 242 -19.59 -23.34 -28.19
N LYS A 243 -18.70 -23.54 -29.18
CA LYS A 243 -19.02 -24.24 -30.44
C LYS A 243 -19.54 -25.67 -30.28
N LYS A 244 -19.36 -26.29 -29.11
CA LYS A 244 -19.84 -27.65 -28.78
C LYS A 244 -21.18 -27.64 -28.06
N GLY A 245 -21.78 -26.47 -27.82
CA GLY A 245 -23.04 -26.33 -27.10
C GLY A 245 -22.90 -26.31 -25.58
N ASN A 246 -21.68 -26.24 -25.02
CA ASN A 246 -21.48 -26.19 -23.57
C ASN A 246 -21.56 -24.75 -23.07
N THR A 247 -22.28 -24.53 -21.98
CA THR A 247 -22.28 -23.27 -21.22
C THR A 247 -20.96 -23.14 -20.45
N LEU A 248 -20.27 -22.03 -20.69
CA LEU A 248 -19.07 -21.62 -19.97
C LEU A 248 -19.38 -20.35 -19.17
N TYR A 249 -18.71 -20.20 -18.03
CA TYR A 249 -18.97 -19.15 -17.07
C TYR A 249 -17.76 -18.23 -16.93
N GLY A 250 -18.03 -16.94 -16.80
CA GLY A 250 -17.06 -15.88 -16.56
C GLY A 250 -17.62 -14.81 -15.62
N MET A 251 -16.80 -13.81 -15.30
CA MET A 251 -17.19 -12.68 -14.45
C MET A 251 -16.99 -11.37 -15.20
N ARG A 252 -17.95 -10.46 -15.06
CA ARG A 252 -17.88 -9.11 -15.62
C ARG A 252 -18.28 -8.08 -14.56
N THR A 253 -17.92 -6.83 -14.75
CA THR A 253 -18.41 -5.74 -13.89
C THR A 253 -19.87 -5.40 -14.23
N ASN A 254 -20.48 -4.55 -13.41
CA ASN A 254 -21.82 -4.02 -13.65
C ASN A 254 -21.89 -3.18 -14.95
N GLU A 255 -20.77 -2.60 -15.38
CA GLU A 255 -20.60 -1.86 -16.63
C GLU A 255 -20.38 -2.78 -17.85
N ASN A 256 -20.58 -4.09 -17.69
CA ASN A 256 -20.35 -5.13 -18.71
C ASN A 256 -18.88 -5.33 -19.13
N THR A 257 -17.91 -4.83 -18.39
CA THR A 257 -16.48 -5.11 -18.66
C THR A 257 -16.17 -6.55 -18.25
N ILE A 258 -15.72 -7.40 -19.19
CA ILE A 258 -15.31 -8.78 -18.88
C ILE A 258 -14.01 -8.73 -18.08
N VAL A 259 -14.04 -9.29 -16.87
CA VAL A 259 -12.89 -9.40 -15.97
C VAL A 259 -12.29 -10.81 -16.04
N ILE A 260 -13.16 -11.82 -15.99
CA ILE A 260 -12.80 -13.23 -16.16
C ILE A 260 -13.54 -13.76 -17.39
N PRO A 261 -12.84 -14.22 -18.43
CA PRO A 261 -13.48 -14.71 -19.65
C PRO A 261 -14.32 -15.96 -19.36
N ALA A 262 -15.35 -16.19 -20.18
CA ALA A 262 -16.21 -17.36 -20.05
C ALA A 262 -15.52 -18.65 -20.54
N VAL A 263 -14.63 -19.18 -19.70
CA VAL A 263 -13.80 -20.37 -20.02
C VAL A 263 -13.96 -21.52 -19.03
N TYR A 264 -14.68 -21.31 -17.92
CA TYR A 264 -14.84 -22.29 -16.84
C TYR A 264 -16.16 -23.02 -16.91
N THR A 265 -16.22 -24.26 -16.42
CA THR A 265 -17.48 -25.01 -16.31
C THR A 265 -18.32 -24.57 -15.10
N SER A 266 -17.70 -23.92 -14.12
CA SER A 266 -18.36 -23.19 -13.03
C SER A 266 -17.41 -22.14 -12.48
N ILE A 267 -17.93 -21.05 -11.94
CA ILE A 267 -17.14 -20.04 -11.22
C ILE A 267 -17.97 -19.41 -10.12
N LYS A 268 -17.39 -19.21 -8.94
CA LYS A 268 -18.05 -18.60 -7.78
C LYS A 268 -17.07 -17.72 -7.01
N HIS A 269 -17.49 -16.51 -6.68
CA HIS A 269 -16.74 -15.57 -5.84
C HIS A 269 -16.64 -16.09 -4.40
N LEU A 270 -15.44 -16.02 -3.79
CA LEU A 270 -15.20 -16.54 -2.44
C LEU A 270 -15.67 -15.61 -1.31
N GLY A 271 -16.08 -14.38 -1.64
CA GLY A 271 -16.75 -13.46 -0.71
C GLY A 271 -16.47 -12.02 -1.09
N LYS A 272 -17.42 -11.10 -0.86
CA LYS A 272 -17.37 -9.69 -1.32
C LYS A 272 -16.09 -8.90 -0.94
N LYS A 273 -15.27 -9.43 -0.03
CA LYS A 273 -14.01 -8.81 0.46
C LYS A 273 -12.74 -9.46 -0.11
N PHE A 274 -12.86 -10.44 -1.00
CA PHE A 274 -11.73 -11.22 -1.50
C PHE A 274 -11.72 -11.24 -3.02
N ASP A 275 -10.57 -11.00 -3.64
CA ASP A 275 -10.41 -11.03 -5.09
C ASP A 275 -10.16 -12.44 -5.65
N TYR A 276 -10.78 -13.45 -5.03
CA TYR A 276 -10.58 -14.85 -5.38
C TYR A 276 -11.89 -15.53 -5.77
N PHE A 277 -11.77 -16.43 -6.74
CA PHE A 277 -12.86 -17.22 -7.27
C PHE A 277 -12.48 -18.69 -7.23
N ILE A 278 -13.42 -19.52 -6.78
CA ILE A 278 -13.33 -20.96 -7.03
C ILE A 278 -13.93 -21.23 -8.41
N ALA A 279 -13.15 -21.88 -9.27
CA ALA A 279 -13.55 -22.20 -10.63
C ALA A 279 -13.35 -23.69 -10.91
N SER A 280 -14.08 -24.23 -11.88
CA SER A 280 -13.86 -25.59 -12.37
C SER A 280 -13.46 -25.62 -13.85
N ASP A 281 -12.50 -26.48 -14.18
CA ASP A 281 -11.99 -26.67 -15.53
C ASP A 281 -12.88 -27.63 -16.35
N LYS A 282 -12.52 -27.85 -17.62
CA LYS A 282 -13.20 -28.81 -18.51
C LYS A 282 -13.25 -30.26 -18.00
N ASN A 283 -12.44 -30.62 -17.00
CA ASN A 283 -12.40 -31.94 -16.37
C ASN A 283 -13.19 -31.96 -15.05
N HIS A 284 -13.90 -30.88 -14.73
CA HIS A 284 -14.62 -30.66 -13.48
C HIS A 284 -13.73 -30.72 -12.23
N LYS A 285 -12.44 -30.39 -12.38
CA LYS A 285 -11.53 -30.18 -11.25
C LYS A 285 -11.62 -28.74 -10.79
N TYR A 286 -11.62 -28.53 -9.49
CA TYR A 286 -11.64 -27.21 -8.88
C TYR A 286 -10.24 -26.67 -8.69
N GLY A 287 -10.10 -25.37 -8.93
CA GLY A 287 -8.94 -24.55 -8.63
C GLY A 287 -9.38 -23.18 -8.13
N ILE A 288 -8.41 -22.33 -7.78
CA ILE A 288 -8.67 -20.96 -7.35
C ILE A 288 -7.94 -20.02 -8.29
N ILE A 289 -8.67 -19.03 -8.75
CA ILE A 289 -8.14 -17.96 -9.59
C ILE A 289 -8.33 -16.62 -8.89
N ASP A 290 -7.45 -15.67 -9.19
CA ASP A 290 -7.62 -14.28 -8.78
C ASP A 290 -8.52 -13.49 -9.74
N SER A 291 -8.73 -12.21 -9.46
CA SER A 291 -9.48 -11.28 -10.30
C SER A 291 -8.83 -11.01 -11.66
N LEU A 292 -7.55 -11.35 -11.86
CA LEU A 292 -6.88 -11.29 -13.17
C LEU A 292 -6.98 -12.58 -13.97
N ASN A 293 -7.78 -13.55 -13.51
CA ASN A 293 -7.88 -14.87 -14.10
C ASN A 293 -6.54 -15.67 -14.03
N THR A 294 -5.66 -15.32 -13.10
CA THR A 294 -4.43 -16.07 -12.81
C THR A 294 -4.76 -17.23 -11.90
N THR A 295 -4.21 -18.42 -12.20
CA THR A 295 -4.36 -19.59 -11.34
C THR A 295 -3.48 -19.46 -10.09
N VAL A 296 -4.13 -19.29 -8.94
CA VAL A 296 -3.52 -19.25 -7.59
C VAL A 296 -3.40 -20.66 -7.03
N VAL A 297 -4.45 -21.45 -7.20
CA VAL A 297 -4.48 -22.87 -6.85
C VAL A 297 -4.80 -23.69 -8.09
N PRO A 298 -3.92 -24.63 -8.49
CA PRO A 298 -4.13 -25.45 -9.69
C PRO A 298 -5.45 -26.27 -9.64
N PHE A 299 -6.00 -26.54 -10.82
CA PHE A 299 -7.26 -27.29 -10.99
C PHE A 299 -7.05 -28.79 -10.78
N GLU A 300 -6.83 -29.21 -9.53
CA GLU A 300 -6.54 -30.61 -9.16
C GLU A 300 -7.56 -31.20 -8.17
N PHE A 301 -8.47 -30.37 -7.65
CA PHE A 301 -9.36 -30.75 -6.55
C PHE A 301 -10.69 -31.30 -7.04
N ASP A 302 -11.19 -32.32 -6.35
CA ASP A 302 -12.47 -32.98 -6.65
C ASP A 302 -13.66 -32.22 -6.05
N SER A 303 -13.45 -31.53 -4.92
CA SER A 303 -14.50 -30.76 -4.25
C SER A 303 -13.92 -29.64 -3.39
N TYR A 304 -14.77 -28.68 -3.04
CA TYR A 304 -14.44 -27.60 -2.12
C TYR A 304 -15.59 -27.33 -1.16
N GLU A 305 -15.28 -26.86 0.05
CA GLU A 305 -16.26 -26.50 1.08
C GLU A 305 -15.80 -25.24 1.82
N ARG A 306 -16.74 -24.44 2.32
CA ARG A 306 -16.41 -23.27 3.13
C ARG A 306 -16.10 -23.70 4.56
N LEU A 307 -14.99 -23.23 5.12
CA LEU A 307 -14.54 -23.55 6.48
C LEU A 307 -14.74 -22.39 7.47
N SER A 308 -14.61 -21.15 6.99
CA SER A 308 -14.83 -19.94 7.81
C SER A 308 -15.31 -18.78 6.94
N ASP A 309 -15.31 -17.56 7.51
CA ASP A 309 -15.58 -16.33 6.78
C ASP A 309 -14.59 -16.08 5.62
N ARG A 310 -13.38 -16.66 5.70
CA ARG A 310 -12.27 -16.43 4.77
C ARG A 310 -11.54 -17.70 4.31
N SER A 311 -11.81 -18.87 4.91
CA SER A 311 -11.12 -20.12 4.58
C SER A 311 -12.00 -21.13 3.87
N PHE A 312 -11.36 -21.90 2.99
CA PHE A 312 -11.99 -22.90 2.15
C PHE A 312 -11.19 -24.19 2.20
N VAL A 313 -11.89 -25.29 2.41
CA VAL A 313 -11.34 -26.62 2.32
C VAL A 313 -11.37 -27.06 0.85
N LEU A 314 -10.24 -27.56 0.35
CA LEU A 314 -10.09 -28.16 -0.97
C LEU A 314 -9.72 -29.63 -0.80
N LYS A 315 -10.43 -30.53 -1.48
CA LYS A 315 -10.25 -31.98 -1.33
C LYS A 315 -9.91 -32.64 -2.66
N ASN A 316 -8.94 -33.55 -2.62
CA ASN A 316 -8.63 -34.46 -3.72
C ASN A 316 -8.30 -35.86 -3.17
N ASN A 317 -7.81 -36.75 -4.02
CA ASN A 317 -7.39 -38.10 -3.64
C ASN A 317 -6.17 -38.16 -2.69
N LYS A 318 -5.40 -37.07 -2.55
CA LYS A 318 -4.25 -36.97 -1.63
C LYS A 318 -4.64 -36.45 -0.24
N GLY A 319 -5.88 -36.02 -0.07
CA GLY A 319 -6.41 -35.51 1.18
C GLY A 319 -7.04 -34.12 1.05
N VAL A 320 -6.93 -33.37 2.13
CA VAL A 320 -7.66 -32.12 2.36
C VAL A 320 -6.67 -31.02 2.68
N GLN A 321 -6.75 -29.90 1.96
CA GLN A 321 -5.95 -28.69 2.17
C GLN A 321 -6.84 -27.49 2.46
N VAL A 322 -6.28 -26.45 3.06
CA VAL A 322 -7.00 -25.23 3.43
C VAL A 322 -6.44 -24.05 2.64
N PHE A 323 -7.31 -23.36 1.90
CA PHE A 323 -7.01 -22.09 1.28
C PHE A 323 -7.59 -20.95 2.12
N ASN A 324 -6.77 -19.93 2.40
CA ASN A 324 -7.21 -18.70 3.04
C ASN A 324 -7.33 -17.58 2.01
N ALA A 325 -8.56 -17.12 1.75
CA ALA A 325 -8.86 -16.08 0.78
C ALA A 325 -8.49 -14.67 1.25
N HIS A 326 -8.26 -14.45 2.55
CA HIS A 326 -7.71 -13.19 3.03
C HIS A 326 -6.20 -13.10 2.75
N LEU A 327 -5.48 -14.22 2.91
CA LEU A 327 -4.03 -14.27 2.68
C LEU A 327 -3.65 -14.62 1.23
N GLY A 328 -4.56 -15.22 0.46
CA GLY A 328 -4.25 -15.78 -0.85
C GLY A 328 -3.40 -17.05 -0.83
N ILE A 329 -3.31 -17.73 0.32
CA ILE A 329 -2.38 -18.83 0.54
C ILE A 329 -3.12 -20.17 0.61
N LEU A 330 -2.61 -21.16 -0.12
CA LEU A 330 -2.95 -22.57 0.07
C LEU A 330 -1.96 -23.21 1.05
N PHE A 331 -2.46 -23.62 2.20
CA PHE A 331 -1.65 -24.34 3.17
C PHE A 331 -1.55 -25.81 2.78
N ASN A 332 -0.33 -26.27 2.52
CA ASN A 332 -0.04 -27.63 2.08
C ASN A 332 -0.04 -28.67 3.23
N HIS A 333 -0.78 -28.40 4.29
CA HIS A 333 -1.03 -29.38 5.33
C HIS A 333 -2.18 -30.28 4.92
N SER A 334 -1.82 -31.44 4.36
CA SER A 334 -2.82 -32.44 3.98
C SER A 334 -3.30 -33.24 5.20
N TYR A 335 -4.61 -33.20 5.41
CA TYR A 335 -5.36 -34.02 6.35
C TYR A 335 -6.23 -35.03 5.61
N ASP A 336 -6.61 -36.14 6.24
CA ASP A 336 -7.57 -37.07 5.66
C ASP A 336 -8.98 -36.48 5.67
N LYS A 337 -9.30 -35.71 6.73
CA LYS A 337 -10.58 -35.02 6.91
C LYS A 337 -10.39 -33.77 7.76
N VAL A 338 -11.13 -32.71 7.42
CA VAL A 338 -11.33 -31.51 8.25
C VAL A 338 -12.81 -31.45 8.63
N ASP A 339 -13.10 -31.15 9.89
CA ASP A 339 -14.48 -30.94 10.35
C ASP A 339 -14.98 -29.56 9.92
N ILE A 340 -15.89 -29.56 8.96
CA ILE A 340 -16.58 -28.38 8.43
C ILE A 340 -17.98 -28.20 9.02
N SER A 341 -18.41 -29.08 9.92
CA SER A 341 -19.76 -29.03 10.51
C SER A 341 -19.88 -28.01 11.63
N LYS A 342 -18.75 -27.50 12.12
CA LYS A 342 -18.71 -26.47 13.15
C LYS A 342 -19.22 -25.14 12.56
N PRO A 343 -20.22 -24.50 13.18
CA PRO A 343 -20.79 -23.28 12.64
C PRO A 343 -19.75 -22.17 12.46
N ASN A 344 -19.82 -21.46 11.34
CA ASN A 344 -18.93 -20.35 10.98
C ASN A 344 -18.98 -19.17 11.97
N TYR A 345 -20.04 -19.07 12.77
CA TYR A 345 -20.36 -17.91 13.63
C TYR A 345 -19.87 -18.03 15.07
N VAL A 346 -19.36 -19.20 15.44
CA VAL A 346 -18.71 -19.36 16.73
C VAL A 346 -17.28 -18.87 16.53
N LEU A 347 -16.73 -18.23 17.56
CA LEU A 347 -15.36 -17.71 17.75
C LEU A 347 -14.23 -18.75 17.50
N ASN A 348 -14.39 -19.59 16.50
CA ASN A 348 -13.58 -20.74 16.16
C ASN A 348 -12.36 -20.23 15.40
N LYS A 349 -11.38 -19.78 16.18
CA LYS A 349 -9.98 -19.78 15.76
C LYS A 349 -9.52 -21.19 15.37
N VAL A 350 -10.25 -22.24 15.77
CA VAL A 350 -9.88 -23.63 15.54
C VAL A 350 -11.03 -24.55 15.13
N THR A 351 -10.72 -25.59 14.36
CA THR A 351 -11.58 -26.77 14.11
C THR A 351 -10.79 -28.04 14.42
N THR A 352 -11.36 -29.22 14.17
CA THR A 352 -10.60 -30.48 14.23
C THR A 352 -10.33 -31.07 12.86
N ALA A 353 -9.19 -31.73 12.73
CA ALA A 353 -8.80 -32.47 11.54
C ALA A 353 -8.20 -33.83 11.93
N SER A 354 -8.29 -34.82 11.04
CA SER A 354 -7.72 -36.14 11.26
C SER A 354 -6.65 -36.47 10.23
N LYS A 355 -5.61 -37.17 10.69
CA LYS A 355 -4.54 -37.72 9.86
C LYS A 355 -4.11 -39.07 10.43
N GLY A 356 -4.40 -40.14 9.70
CA GLY A 356 -4.34 -41.51 10.22
C GLY A 356 -5.27 -41.70 11.40
N GLN A 357 -4.76 -42.31 12.48
CA GLN A 357 -5.51 -42.54 13.73
C GLN A 357 -5.37 -41.39 14.73
N ARG A 358 -4.90 -40.21 14.29
CA ARG A 358 -4.72 -39.04 15.15
C ARG A 358 -5.71 -37.95 14.77
N LYS A 359 -6.16 -37.22 15.79
CA LYS A 359 -7.03 -36.07 15.65
C LYS A 359 -6.33 -34.85 16.23
N TYR A 360 -6.44 -33.74 15.52
CA TYR A 360 -5.74 -32.50 15.77
C TYR A 360 -6.74 -31.37 15.92
N VAL A 361 -6.40 -30.40 16.75
CA VAL A 361 -7.00 -29.08 16.73
C VAL A 361 -6.17 -28.26 15.75
N ILE A 362 -6.82 -27.69 14.74
CA ILE A 362 -6.17 -26.91 13.69
C ILE A 362 -6.75 -25.51 13.66
N ASP A 363 -5.93 -24.52 13.35
CA ASP A 363 -6.39 -23.16 13.14
C ASP A 363 -7.25 -23.07 11.87
N THR A 364 -8.46 -22.50 11.95
CA THR A 364 -9.41 -22.45 10.82
C THR A 364 -8.94 -21.54 9.69
N ASN A 365 -8.09 -20.57 9.99
CA ASN A 365 -7.58 -19.62 9.01
C ASN A 365 -6.40 -20.19 8.24
N THR A 366 -5.58 -21.01 8.87
CA THR A 366 -4.30 -21.45 8.30
C THR A 366 -4.20 -22.95 8.11
N GLY A 367 -5.09 -23.73 8.72
CA GLY A 367 -4.99 -25.18 8.76
C GLY A 367 -3.76 -25.70 9.51
N TYR A 368 -2.99 -24.83 10.19
CA TYR A 368 -1.87 -25.27 11.03
C TYR A 368 -2.38 -26.04 12.24
N GLU A 369 -1.68 -27.12 12.58
CA GLU A 369 -1.86 -27.82 13.83
C GLU A 369 -1.56 -26.88 14.99
N VAL A 370 -2.53 -26.76 15.91
CA VAL A 370 -2.33 -26.08 17.20
C VAL A 370 -1.83 -27.10 18.22
N PHE A 371 -2.54 -28.22 18.37
CA PHE A 371 -2.13 -29.37 19.17
C PHE A 371 -2.87 -30.64 18.78
N GLN A 372 -2.36 -31.79 19.21
CA GLN A 372 -2.99 -33.10 19.04
C GLN A 372 -3.95 -33.40 20.20
N LEU A 373 -5.14 -33.93 19.89
CA LEU A 373 -6.06 -34.44 20.91
C LEU A 373 -5.59 -35.81 21.46
N PRO A 374 -5.91 -36.12 22.73
CA PRO A 374 -5.51 -37.39 23.36
C PRO A 374 -6.04 -38.63 22.63
N ASN A 375 -7.30 -38.62 22.21
CA ASN A 375 -7.95 -39.73 21.52
C ASN A 375 -8.63 -39.29 20.21
N TYR A 376 -8.82 -40.24 19.30
CA TYR A 376 -9.43 -39.98 18.00
C TYR A 376 -10.90 -39.52 18.09
N ASP A 377 -11.64 -40.03 19.07
CA ASP A 377 -13.06 -39.70 19.26
C ASP A 377 -13.28 -38.41 20.08
N ASP A 378 -12.20 -37.79 20.58
CA ASP A 378 -12.27 -36.56 21.33
C ASP A 378 -12.61 -35.37 20.42
N ASP A 379 -13.14 -34.29 20.98
CA ASP A 379 -13.47 -33.09 20.21
C ASP A 379 -13.37 -31.80 21.03
N ILE A 380 -13.22 -30.68 20.33
CA ILE A 380 -13.37 -29.34 20.88
C ILE A 380 -14.72 -28.78 20.42
N THR A 381 -15.67 -28.65 21.34
CA THR A 381 -17.03 -28.27 20.99
C THR A 381 -17.27 -26.77 21.01
N SER A 382 -16.45 -26.02 21.75
CA SER A 382 -16.55 -24.56 21.86
C SER A 382 -15.23 -23.95 22.35
N PHE A 383 -15.07 -22.65 22.17
CA PHE A 383 -13.96 -21.86 22.70
C PHE A 383 -14.52 -20.65 23.45
N TYR A 384 -13.96 -20.35 24.61
CA TYR A 384 -14.36 -19.20 25.42
C TYR A 384 -13.14 -18.58 26.10
N LYS A 385 -12.90 -17.30 25.78
CA LYS A 385 -11.71 -16.54 26.19
C LYS A 385 -10.41 -17.23 25.78
N ASP A 386 -9.81 -18.00 26.67
CA ASP A 386 -8.55 -18.73 26.46
C ASP A 386 -8.68 -20.23 26.76
N LEU A 387 -9.91 -20.74 26.81
CA LEU A 387 -10.21 -22.13 27.15
C LEU A 387 -11.05 -22.82 26.08
N TYR A 388 -10.68 -24.06 25.78
CA TYR A 388 -11.46 -24.96 24.93
C TYR A 388 -12.39 -25.85 25.77
N VAL A 389 -13.64 -25.97 25.32
CA VAL A 389 -14.56 -26.99 25.83
C VAL A 389 -14.19 -28.32 25.19
N TYR A 390 -13.50 -29.14 25.97
CA TYR A 390 -12.97 -30.43 25.57
C TYR A 390 -13.97 -31.54 25.88
N LYS A 391 -14.29 -32.36 24.88
CA LYS A 391 -15.17 -33.52 25.02
C LYS A 391 -14.39 -34.80 24.79
N SER A 392 -14.42 -35.70 25.78
CA SER A 392 -13.82 -37.03 25.71
C SER A 392 -14.72 -38.07 26.33
N ASN A 393 -14.88 -39.22 25.68
CA ASN A 393 -15.76 -40.32 26.11
C ASN A 393 -17.18 -39.85 26.49
N GLY A 394 -17.70 -38.86 25.76
CA GLY A 394 -19.04 -38.30 25.99
C GLY A 394 -19.15 -37.32 27.17
N LYS A 395 -18.10 -37.11 27.95
CA LYS A 395 -18.04 -36.13 29.05
C LYS A 395 -17.27 -34.89 28.65
N TYR A 396 -17.55 -33.79 29.34
CA TYR A 396 -16.97 -32.48 29.09
C TYR A 396 -15.99 -32.09 30.18
N GLY A 397 -14.90 -31.44 29.77
CA GLY A 397 -13.85 -30.83 30.57
C GLY A 397 -13.38 -29.54 29.90
N LEU A 398 -12.23 -29.02 30.34
CA LEU A 398 -11.64 -27.79 29.81
C LEU A 398 -10.16 -28.01 29.49
N MET A 399 -9.72 -27.48 28.36
CA MET A 399 -8.30 -27.38 27.98
C MET A 399 -7.87 -25.93 27.86
N ASP A 400 -6.60 -25.64 28.13
CA ASP A 400 -5.99 -24.36 27.81
C ASP A 400 -5.63 -24.25 26.31
N TYR A 401 -5.10 -23.10 25.91
CA TYR A 401 -4.76 -22.82 24.51
C TYR A 401 -3.59 -23.67 23.97
N GLU A 402 -2.79 -24.28 24.86
CA GLU A 402 -1.66 -25.15 24.52
C GLU A 402 -2.08 -26.64 24.46
N GLY A 403 -3.34 -26.94 24.81
CA GLY A 403 -3.90 -28.29 24.79
C GLY A 403 -3.74 -29.05 26.11
N HIS A 404 -3.33 -28.40 27.20
CA HIS A 404 -3.29 -29.05 28.52
C HIS A 404 -4.68 -29.12 29.12
N ILE A 405 -5.00 -30.28 29.71
CA ILE A 405 -6.27 -30.49 30.43
C ILE A 405 -6.23 -29.68 31.73
N VAL A 406 -7.00 -28.60 31.78
CA VAL A 406 -7.20 -27.77 32.99
C VAL A 406 -8.26 -28.39 33.89
N VAL A 407 -9.30 -28.95 33.27
CA VAL A 407 -10.39 -29.65 33.97
C VAL A 407 -10.66 -30.97 33.26
N GLU A 408 -10.45 -32.07 33.98
CA GLU A 408 -10.71 -33.43 33.48
C GLU A 408 -12.17 -33.59 32.99
N PRO A 409 -12.38 -34.33 31.88
CA PRO A 409 -13.70 -34.54 31.31
C PRO A 409 -14.55 -35.46 32.20
N LYS A 410 -15.40 -34.87 33.03
CA LYS A 410 -16.31 -35.59 33.96
C LYS A 410 -17.72 -35.02 34.04
N PHE A 411 -18.02 -33.97 33.28
CA PHE A 411 -19.30 -33.27 33.32
C PHE A 411 -20.19 -33.66 32.14
N ASP A 412 -21.51 -33.66 32.34
CA ASP A 412 -22.48 -33.99 31.28
C ASP A 412 -22.80 -32.81 30.35
N LYS A 413 -22.55 -31.58 30.81
CA LYS A 413 -22.85 -30.36 30.06
C LYS A 413 -21.94 -29.21 30.51
N VAL A 414 -21.60 -28.33 29.57
CA VAL A 414 -21.00 -27.01 29.82
C VAL A 414 -21.96 -25.96 29.28
N THR A 415 -22.19 -24.90 30.05
CA THR A 415 -23.00 -23.74 29.64
C THR A 415 -22.10 -22.51 29.65
N ILE A 416 -22.08 -21.77 28.54
CA ILE A 416 -21.36 -20.50 28.40
C ILE A 416 -22.43 -19.41 28.36
N ASP A 417 -22.35 -18.44 29.28
CA ASP A 417 -23.29 -17.31 29.36
C ASP A 417 -22.62 -16.06 28.79
N GLU A 418 -23.05 -15.61 27.60
CA GLU A 418 -22.51 -14.40 26.97
C GLU A 418 -23.57 -13.55 26.25
N PRO A 419 -23.81 -12.32 26.73
CA PRO A 419 -24.53 -11.28 25.99
C PRO A 419 -23.82 -10.85 24.69
N LEU A 420 -22.48 -10.95 24.62
CA LEU A 420 -21.67 -10.57 23.46
C LEU A 420 -21.81 -11.54 22.29
N LEU A 421 -21.86 -12.85 22.54
CA LEU A 421 -22.16 -13.86 21.52
C LEU A 421 -23.53 -13.64 20.87
N ALA A 422 -24.53 -13.27 21.66
CA ALA A 422 -25.87 -12.94 21.17
C ALA A 422 -25.91 -11.64 20.33
N ALA A 423 -25.07 -10.65 20.65
CA ALA A 423 -24.91 -9.42 19.86
C ALA A 423 -24.16 -9.67 18.53
N TYR A 424 -23.11 -10.50 18.56
CA TYR A 424 -22.33 -10.88 17.38
C TYR A 424 -23.17 -11.67 16.36
N ILE A 425 -24.03 -12.59 16.83
CA ILE A 425 -24.96 -13.33 15.96
C ILE A 425 -25.92 -12.39 15.22
N LYS A 426 -26.37 -11.29 15.86
CA LYS A 426 -27.24 -10.29 15.21
C LYS A 426 -26.55 -9.47 14.11
N GLU A 427 -25.24 -9.26 14.21
CA GLU A 427 -24.47 -8.54 13.17
C GLU A 427 -24.20 -9.38 11.93
N ILE A 428 -24.30 -10.71 12.01
CA ILE A 428 -23.94 -11.61 10.89
C ILE A 428 -25.14 -12.02 10.03
N GLU A 429 -26.38 -12.01 10.54
CA GLU A 429 -27.59 -12.27 9.73
C GLU A 429 -27.68 -11.49 8.38
N PRO A 430 -27.12 -10.28 8.22
CA PRO A 430 -27.09 -9.58 6.93
C PRO A 430 -26.08 -10.15 5.91
N PHE A 431 -25.07 -10.92 6.33
CA PHE A 431 -23.95 -11.36 5.48
C PHE A 431 -24.20 -12.70 4.78
N ASP A 432 -25.23 -13.46 5.20
CA ASP A 432 -25.61 -14.77 4.63
C ASP A 432 -26.84 -14.71 3.71
N LYS A 433 -27.31 -13.52 3.33
CA LYS A 433 -28.36 -13.32 2.31
C LYS A 433 -27.82 -12.98 0.94
#